data_AF-A0A840YG75-F1
#
_entry.id   AF-A0A840YG75-F1
#
_cell.length_a   1.000
_cell.length_b   1.000
_cell.length_c   1.000
_cell.angle_alpha   90.00
_cell.angle_beta   90.00
_cell.angle_gamma   90.00
#
_symmetry.space_group_name_H-M   'P 1'
#
loop_
_entity.id
_entity.type
_entity.pdbx_description
1 polymer ?
#
loop_
_entity_poly.entity_id
_entity_poly.type
_entity_poly.pdbx_seq_one_letter_code
_entity_poly.pdbx_strand_id
1 'polypeptide(L)'
;MTRKAERRARVLRWLAALAGGLAVAAIAMAALPGVAGTALAVLTVLGALALGHRWMIAPPGVAILTYHSMSPSPGWLPWSREIAVHPDTFARHLRTLQAMGVNVIGSRALIAQRRAGQGVPAGSVALHFDDGYLDNHRYAAPMLRTHGFAATFFPSLDFIEPGETVRRDGPSDGYMRWAELAELEAEPGFEVEPHGVGHARVPVSAATLGMLDADNWRRNAWMQWAATPGPKHDWFRMAAPVAVALGSPIPASGLALAERGWREGRRESEADLVHRIEGDLTACRTAFQARLGVTPQLFCWPENKSCPQGRAIAGALGYLATTGGTGRNTAGEPAEVLSRIHVGDRVLGFRWLLAEGLHLRASVRLMQGNHYWYLVVAPMNAMRRLVFAIRSALGQTFV
;
A
#
# COMPACT_ATOMS: atom_id res chain seq x y z
N MET A 1 -17.51 2.66 -6.17
CA MET A 1 -17.69 2.72 -4.70
C MET A 1 -16.39 2.30 -4.02
N THR A 2 -15.93 3.00 -2.97
CA THR A 2 -14.67 2.62 -2.28
C THR A 2 -14.88 1.40 -1.38
N ARG A 3 -13.81 0.62 -1.12
CA ARG A 3 -13.80 -0.48 -0.13
C ARG A 3 -14.39 -0.10 1.24
N LYS A 4 -14.10 1.13 1.71
CA LYS A 4 -14.58 1.62 3.02
C LYS A 4 -16.10 1.82 3.01
N ALA A 5 -16.62 2.43 1.95
CA ALA A 5 -18.06 2.63 1.78
C ALA A 5 -18.79 1.29 1.63
N GLU A 6 -18.28 0.38 0.79
CA GLU A 6 -18.85 -0.96 0.60
C GLU A 6 -18.97 -1.71 1.92
N ARG A 7 -17.86 -1.79 2.66
CA ARG A 7 -17.80 -2.46 3.96
C ARG A 7 -18.81 -1.89 4.96
N ARG A 8 -18.89 -0.56 5.09
CA ARG A 8 -19.83 0.08 6.01
C ARG A 8 -21.28 -0.25 5.64
N ALA A 9 -21.62 -0.17 4.35
CA ALA A 9 -22.95 -0.50 3.87
C ALA A 9 -23.31 -1.97 4.16
N ARG A 10 -22.39 -2.91 3.92
CA ARG A 10 -22.61 -4.35 4.19
C ARG A 10 -22.83 -4.64 5.67
N VAL A 11 -22.01 -4.07 6.54
CA VAL A 11 -22.15 -4.26 7.99
C VAL A 11 -23.47 -3.67 8.50
N LEU A 12 -23.86 -2.49 8.03
CA LEU A 12 -25.13 -1.88 8.41
C LEU A 12 -26.33 -2.73 7.96
N ARG A 13 -26.31 -3.25 6.73
CA ARG A 13 -27.35 -4.16 6.25
C ARG A 13 -27.39 -5.45 7.08
N TRP A 14 -26.24 -6.04 7.39
CA TRP A 14 -26.16 -7.24 8.22
C TRP A 14 -26.75 -7.01 9.62
N LEU A 15 -26.40 -5.90 10.28
CA LEU A 15 -26.97 -5.51 11.58
C LEU A 15 -28.48 -5.30 11.50
N ALA A 16 -28.97 -4.64 10.45
CA ALA A 16 -30.40 -4.44 10.23
C ALA A 16 -31.15 -5.76 10.02
N ALA A 17 -30.58 -6.72 9.27
CA ALA A 17 -31.16 -8.06 9.11
C ALA A 17 -31.31 -8.76 10.45
N LEU A 18 -30.23 -8.76 11.24
CA LEU A 18 -30.19 -9.42 12.53
C LEU A 18 -31.18 -8.80 13.51
N ALA A 19 -31.22 -7.46 13.59
CA ALA A 19 -32.17 -6.74 14.44
C ALA A 19 -33.63 -7.03 14.04
N GLY A 20 -33.94 -7.01 12.74
CA GLY A 20 -35.26 -7.36 12.23
C GLY A 20 -35.64 -8.81 12.53
N GLY A 21 -34.71 -9.76 12.35
CA GLY A 21 -34.92 -11.16 12.69
C GLY A 21 -35.20 -11.38 14.19
N LEU A 22 -34.43 -10.71 15.06
CA LEU A 22 -34.64 -10.77 16.51
C LEU A 22 -35.98 -10.15 16.93
N ALA A 23 -36.38 -9.03 16.31
CA ALA A 23 -37.68 -8.40 16.57
C ALA A 23 -38.85 -9.31 16.18
N VAL A 24 -38.82 -9.90 14.99
CA VAL A 24 -39.86 -10.85 14.55
C VAL A 24 -39.84 -12.11 15.41
N ALA A 25 -38.68 -12.60 15.83
CA ALA A 25 -38.58 -13.73 16.76
C ALA A 25 -39.22 -13.43 18.11
N ALA A 26 -39.00 -12.23 18.66
CA ALA A 26 -39.66 -11.79 19.89
C ALA A 26 -41.19 -11.71 19.74
N ILE A 27 -41.67 -11.18 18.60
CA ILE A 27 -43.10 -11.15 18.28
C ILE A 27 -43.68 -12.57 18.16
N ALA A 28 -42.98 -13.50 17.50
CA ALA A 28 -43.41 -14.89 17.35
C ALA A 28 -43.54 -15.60 18.71
N MET A 29 -42.56 -15.41 19.60
CA MET A 29 -42.60 -15.95 20.96
C MET A 29 -43.74 -15.38 21.80
N ALA A 30 -44.11 -14.11 21.59
CA ALA A 30 -45.20 -13.47 22.30
C ALA A 30 -46.59 -13.84 21.75
N ALA A 31 -46.71 -14.02 20.43
CA ALA A 31 -47.98 -14.25 19.75
C ALA A 31 -48.37 -15.73 19.65
N LEU A 32 -47.41 -16.66 19.68
CA LEU A 32 -47.64 -18.09 19.56
C LEU A 32 -47.04 -18.83 20.76
N PRO A 33 -47.86 -19.38 21.68
CA PRO A 33 -47.34 -20.07 22.84
C PRO A 33 -46.72 -21.43 22.47
N GLY A 34 -45.79 -21.89 23.30
CA GLY A 34 -45.19 -23.22 23.20
C GLY A 34 -44.25 -23.42 22.01
N VAL A 35 -44.17 -24.66 21.55
CA VAL A 35 -43.18 -25.10 20.55
C VAL A 35 -43.31 -24.36 19.22
N ALA A 36 -44.54 -24.00 18.82
CA ALA A 36 -44.79 -23.32 17.55
C ALA A 36 -44.15 -21.92 17.50
N GLY A 37 -44.29 -21.11 18.56
CA GLY A 37 -43.64 -19.80 18.64
C GLY A 37 -42.13 -19.88 18.70
N THR A 38 -41.60 -20.86 19.46
CA THR A 38 -40.15 -21.12 19.51
C THR A 38 -39.60 -21.54 18.14
N ALA A 39 -40.29 -22.43 17.43
CA ALA A 39 -39.89 -22.85 16.10
C ALA A 39 -39.89 -21.69 15.11
N LEU A 40 -40.93 -20.85 15.10
CA LEU A 40 -41.00 -19.67 14.22
C LEU A 40 -39.93 -18.63 14.57
N ALA A 41 -39.66 -18.41 15.85
CA ALA A 41 -38.60 -17.52 16.31
C ALA A 41 -37.22 -17.99 15.82
N VAL A 42 -36.91 -19.28 15.98
CA VAL A 42 -35.67 -19.88 15.46
C VAL A 42 -35.57 -19.73 13.95
N LEU A 43 -36.62 -20.08 13.20
CA LEU A 43 -36.64 -19.97 11.74
C LEU A 43 -36.40 -18.54 11.27
N THR A 44 -36.96 -17.54 11.98
CA THR A 44 -36.78 -16.14 11.62
C THR A 44 -35.34 -15.65 11.88
N VAL A 45 -34.74 -16.04 13.01
CA VAL A 45 -33.33 -15.74 13.29
C VAL A 45 -32.42 -16.42 12.26
N LEU A 46 -32.66 -17.68 11.93
CA LEU A 46 -31.89 -18.41 10.91
C LEU A 46 -32.04 -17.77 9.53
N GLY A 47 -33.25 -17.36 9.14
CA GLY A 47 -33.51 -16.64 7.88
C GLY A 47 -32.78 -15.29 7.84
N ALA A 48 -32.81 -14.53 8.93
CA ALA A 48 -32.08 -13.27 9.06
C ALA A 48 -30.54 -13.47 8.98
N LEU A 49 -30.02 -14.52 9.61
CA LEU A 49 -28.60 -14.89 9.53
C LEU A 49 -28.21 -15.30 8.11
N ALA A 50 -29.04 -16.09 7.42
CA ALA A 50 -28.79 -16.50 6.04
C ALA A 50 -28.81 -15.31 5.08
N LEU A 51 -29.78 -14.40 5.20
CA LEU A 51 -29.84 -13.16 4.42
C LEU A 51 -28.64 -12.25 4.73
N GLY A 52 -28.33 -12.08 6.01
CA GLY A 52 -27.19 -11.30 6.48
C GLY A 52 -25.86 -11.85 5.96
N HIS A 53 -25.70 -13.18 5.92
CA HIS A 53 -24.52 -13.85 5.37
C HIS A 53 -24.29 -13.49 3.90
N ARG A 54 -25.36 -13.46 3.08
CA ARG A 54 -25.28 -13.06 1.67
C ARG A 54 -24.80 -11.62 1.49
N TRP A 55 -24.99 -10.75 2.47
CA TRP A 55 -24.47 -9.38 2.44
C TRP A 55 -23.04 -9.27 2.94
N MET A 56 -22.60 -10.18 3.81
CA MET A 56 -21.24 -10.21 4.37
C MET A 56 -20.23 -10.91 3.46
N ILE A 57 -20.67 -11.80 2.57
CA ILE A 57 -19.83 -12.43 1.56
C ILE A 57 -20.02 -11.73 0.20
N ALA A 58 -18.94 -11.19 -0.34
CA ALA A 58 -18.90 -10.54 -1.64
C ALA A 58 -18.07 -11.37 -2.63
N PRO A 59 -18.18 -11.11 -3.96
CA PRO A 59 -17.29 -11.74 -4.94
C PRO A 59 -15.82 -11.55 -4.53
N PRO A 60 -14.99 -12.61 -4.59
CA PRO A 60 -13.62 -12.53 -4.11
C PRO A 60 -12.80 -11.58 -4.97
N GLY A 61 -11.99 -10.75 -4.32
CA GLY A 61 -10.95 -9.95 -4.95
C GLY A 61 -9.56 -10.52 -4.65
N VAL A 62 -8.54 -9.91 -5.25
CA VAL A 62 -7.13 -10.24 -5.02
C VAL A 62 -6.53 -9.24 -4.03
N ALA A 63 -5.97 -9.74 -2.93
CA ALA A 63 -5.27 -8.89 -1.97
C ALA A 63 -3.90 -8.53 -2.52
N ILE A 64 -3.56 -7.24 -2.57
CA ILE A 64 -2.22 -6.77 -2.90
C ILE A 64 -1.66 -6.08 -1.66
N LEU A 65 -0.61 -6.67 -1.08
CA LEU A 65 0.00 -6.25 0.18
C LEU A 65 1.22 -5.37 -0.12
N THR A 66 1.22 -4.13 0.37
CA THR A 66 2.33 -3.19 0.16
C THR A 66 3.21 -3.09 1.39
N TYR A 67 4.50 -3.33 1.20
CA TYR A 67 5.61 -3.11 2.11
C TYR A 67 6.52 -2.01 1.53
N HIS A 68 7.43 -1.48 2.35
CA HIS A 68 8.41 -0.50 1.89
C HIS A 68 9.81 -0.89 2.36
N SER A 69 10.13 -0.66 3.64
CA SER A 69 11.44 -0.99 4.24
C SER A 69 11.32 -2.21 5.15
N MET A 70 12.29 -3.11 5.05
CA MET A 70 12.41 -4.32 5.86
C MET A 70 13.62 -4.27 6.78
N SER A 71 13.62 -3.36 7.75
CA SER A 71 14.80 -3.11 8.59
C SER A 71 14.58 -3.47 10.07
N PRO A 72 15.56 -4.12 10.74
CA PRO A 72 15.55 -4.29 12.19
C PRO A 72 15.80 -2.98 12.94
N SER A 73 16.39 -1.98 12.27
CA SER A 73 16.83 -0.71 12.86
C SER A 73 16.63 0.43 11.85
N PRO A 74 15.39 0.88 11.60
CA PRO A 74 15.07 1.79 10.50
C PRO A 74 15.33 3.28 10.83
N GLY A 75 16.23 3.57 11.77
CA GLY A 75 16.43 4.92 12.34
C GLY A 75 16.92 5.97 11.34
N TRP A 76 17.45 5.54 10.20
CA TRP A 76 17.89 6.44 9.13
C TRP A 76 16.72 7.11 8.36
N LEU A 77 15.50 6.56 8.45
CA LEU A 77 14.30 7.09 7.81
C LEU A 77 13.44 7.89 8.81
N PRO A 78 13.15 9.18 8.53
CA PRO A 78 12.26 10.02 9.36
C PRO A 78 10.83 9.49 9.47
N TRP A 79 10.38 8.73 8.46
CA TRP A 79 9.06 8.10 8.36
C TRP A 79 9.10 6.58 8.54
N SER A 80 10.16 6.07 9.17
CA SER A 80 10.31 4.64 9.47
C SER A 80 9.11 4.06 10.23
N ARG A 81 8.46 4.84 11.09
CA ARG A 81 7.31 4.39 11.88
C ARG A 81 6.10 4.06 11.02
N GLU A 82 5.96 4.71 9.87
CA GLU A 82 4.84 4.51 8.96
C GLU A 82 5.08 3.35 8.00
N ILE A 83 6.34 3.10 7.61
CA ILE A 83 6.65 2.25 6.45
C ILE A 83 7.59 1.08 6.72
N ALA A 84 8.36 1.09 7.82
CA ALA A 84 9.31 0.04 8.12
C ALA A 84 8.63 -1.13 8.84
N VAL A 85 8.97 -2.34 8.42
CA VAL A 85 8.52 -3.59 9.03
C VAL A 85 9.73 -4.36 9.53
N HIS A 86 9.70 -4.79 10.79
CA HIS A 86 10.78 -5.61 11.32
C HIS A 86 10.83 -6.97 10.62
N PRO A 87 12.03 -7.52 10.30
CA PRO A 87 12.19 -8.82 9.65
C PRO A 87 11.36 -9.97 10.27
N ASP A 88 11.36 -10.12 11.59
CA ASP A 88 10.49 -11.14 12.25
C ASP A 88 8.98 -10.93 12.06
N THR A 89 8.52 -9.67 11.98
CA THR A 89 7.12 -9.36 11.67
C THR A 89 6.80 -9.79 10.25
N PHE A 90 7.70 -9.53 9.30
CA PHE A 90 7.55 -10.03 7.94
C PHE A 90 7.60 -11.56 7.84
N ALA A 91 8.54 -12.22 8.50
CA ALA A 91 8.59 -13.68 8.58
C ALA A 91 7.30 -14.28 9.16
N ARG A 92 6.69 -13.59 10.13
CA ARG A 92 5.36 -13.95 10.61
C ARG A 92 4.28 -13.75 9.55
N HIS A 93 4.31 -12.66 8.78
CA HIS A 93 3.38 -12.45 7.69
C HIS A 93 3.46 -13.56 6.65
N LEU A 94 4.66 -13.95 6.21
CA LEU A 94 4.87 -15.02 5.24
C LEU A 94 4.35 -16.36 5.74
N ARG A 95 4.66 -16.73 6.99
CA ARG A 95 4.11 -17.95 7.62
C ARG A 95 2.59 -17.93 7.70
N THR A 96 1.99 -16.77 7.99
CA THR A 96 0.52 -16.63 7.97
C THR A 96 -0.04 -16.88 6.58
N LEU A 97 0.55 -16.29 5.53
CA LEU A 97 0.10 -16.50 4.15
C LEU A 97 0.23 -17.98 3.76
N GLN A 98 1.37 -18.62 4.07
CA GLN A 98 1.57 -20.04 3.81
C GLN A 98 0.53 -20.91 4.54
N ALA A 99 0.27 -20.63 5.82
CA ALA A 99 -0.75 -21.35 6.60
C ALA A 99 -2.19 -21.08 6.12
N MET A 100 -2.43 -19.99 5.40
CA MET A 100 -3.70 -19.71 4.75
C MET A 100 -3.89 -20.47 3.43
N GLY A 101 -2.83 -21.08 2.89
CA GLY A 101 -2.86 -21.76 1.59
C GLY A 101 -3.17 -20.80 0.43
N VAL A 102 -2.70 -19.55 0.51
CA VAL A 102 -2.91 -18.58 -0.58
C VAL A 102 -1.97 -18.85 -1.75
N ASN A 103 -2.40 -18.45 -2.94
CA ASN A 103 -1.56 -18.44 -4.13
C ASN A 103 -0.86 -17.08 -4.23
N VAL A 104 0.43 -17.01 -3.90
CA VAL A 104 1.18 -15.75 -4.06
C VAL A 104 1.67 -15.65 -5.51
N ILE A 105 1.11 -14.71 -6.27
CA ILE A 105 1.32 -14.56 -7.72
C ILE A 105 2.01 -13.24 -8.07
N GLY A 106 2.76 -13.23 -9.18
CA GLY A 106 3.38 -12.04 -9.74
C GLY A 106 2.34 -11.05 -10.28
N SER A 107 2.68 -9.76 -10.28
CA SER A 107 1.75 -8.71 -10.70
C SER A 107 1.52 -8.73 -12.20
N ARG A 108 2.54 -9.03 -13.02
CA ARG A 108 2.39 -9.14 -14.48
C ARG A 108 1.40 -10.25 -14.84
N ALA A 109 1.50 -11.40 -14.17
CA ALA A 109 0.56 -12.51 -14.34
C ALA A 109 -0.86 -12.15 -13.90
N LEU A 110 -1.01 -11.49 -12.75
CA LEU A 110 -2.30 -10.98 -12.26
C LEU A 110 -2.95 -10.03 -13.27
N ILE A 111 -2.19 -9.08 -13.81
CA ILE A 111 -2.68 -8.10 -14.80
C ILE A 111 -3.09 -8.83 -16.07
N ALA A 112 -2.24 -9.71 -16.61
CA ALA A 112 -2.50 -10.45 -17.83
C ALA A 112 -3.79 -11.28 -17.74
N GLN A 113 -3.96 -12.04 -16.65
CA GLN A 113 -5.17 -12.85 -16.42
C GLN A 113 -6.43 -11.98 -16.37
N ARG A 114 -6.40 -10.89 -15.59
CA ARG A 114 -7.55 -9.98 -15.48
C ARG A 114 -7.89 -9.30 -16.79
N ARG A 115 -6.89 -8.88 -17.57
CA ARG A 115 -7.10 -8.27 -18.90
C ARG A 115 -7.66 -9.25 -19.92
N ALA A 116 -7.27 -10.53 -19.84
CA ALA A 116 -7.80 -11.59 -20.67
C ALA A 116 -9.21 -12.06 -20.26
N GLY A 117 -9.81 -11.46 -19.22
CA GLY A 117 -11.07 -11.93 -18.64
C GLY A 117 -10.98 -13.33 -18.01
N GLN A 118 -9.76 -13.82 -17.77
CA GLN A 118 -9.51 -15.13 -17.18
C GLN A 118 -9.68 -15.05 -15.66
N GLY A 119 -10.15 -16.15 -15.07
CA GLY A 119 -10.22 -16.28 -13.62
C GLY A 119 -8.83 -16.27 -13.01
N VAL A 120 -8.62 -15.41 -12.01
CA VAL A 120 -7.43 -15.47 -11.14
C VAL A 120 -7.65 -16.62 -10.14
N PRO A 121 -6.63 -17.45 -9.83
CA PRO A 121 -6.77 -18.54 -8.87
C PRO A 121 -7.40 -18.07 -7.55
N ALA A 122 -8.31 -18.86 -7.00
CA ALA A 122 -8.98 -18.53 -5.76
C ALA A 122 -7.96 -18.32 -4.64
N GLY A 123 -8.21 -17.33 -3.79
CA GLY A 123 -7.32 -17.04 -2.67
C GLY A 123 -5.99 -16.36 -3.06
N SER A 124 -5.84 -15.88 -4.30
CA SER A 124 -4.59 -15.22 -4.73
C SER A 124 -4.25 -13.95 -3.94
N VAL A 125 -2.95 -13.73 -3.77
CA VAL A 125 -2.34 -12.57 -3.11
C VAL A 125 -1.14 -12.12 -3.96
N ALA A 126 -0.88 -10.81 -4.02
CA ALA A 126 0.36 -10.27 -4.57
C ALA A 126 1.10 -9.45 -3.49
N LEU A 127 2.44 -9.42 -3.57
CA LEU A 127 3.31 -8.73 -2.61
C LEU A 127 4.08 -7.63 -3.33
N HIS A 128 3.96 -6.39 -2.83
CA HIS A 128 4.57 -5.19 -3.40
C HIS A 128 5.56 -4.58 -2.41
N PHE A 129 6.69 -4.10 -2.91
CA PHE A 129 7.73 -3.42 -2.12
C PHE A 129 8.06 -2.09 -2.77
N ASP A 130 7.62 -0.99 -2.18
CA ASP A 130 7.79 0.36 -2.74
C ASP A 130 9.18 0.95 -2.35
N ASP A 131 9.59 2.01 -3.07
CA ASP A 131 10.77 2.87 -2.90
C ASP A 131 12.15 2.28 -3.24
N GLY A 132 12.30 0.96 -3.27
CA GLY A 132 13.56 0.33 -3.67
C GLY A 132 14.66 0.34 -2.59
N TYR A 133 14.28 0.25 -1.30
CA TYR A 133 15.23 0.16 -0.19
C TYR A 133 16.13 -1.08 -0.28
N LEU A 134 17.41 -0.94 0.09
CA LEU A 134 18.41 -2.02 0.08
C LEU A 134 18.00 -3.19 0.99
N ASP A 135 17.34 -2.88 2.09
CA ASP A 135 16.87 -3.87 3.06
C ASP A 135 15.84 -4.87 2.47
N ASN A 136 15.17 -4.53 1.37
CA ASN A 136 14.32 -5.47 0.64
C ASN A 136 15.12 -6.59 -0.02
N HIS A 137 16.26 -6.28 -0.65
CA HIS A 137 17.18 -7.28 -1.17
C HIS A 137 17.84 -8.07 -0.03
N ARG A 138 18.22 -7.38 1.06
CA ARG A 138 18.92 -7.99 2.21
C ARG A 138 18.07 -8.97 3.00
N TYR A 139 16.81 -8.61 3.29
CA TYR A 139 15.95 -9.37 4.20
C TYR A 139 14.71 -9.94 3.52
N ALA A 140 14.03 -9.17 2.66
CA ALA A 140 12.76 -9.63 2.09
C ALA A 140 12.97 -10.74 1.05
N ALA A 141 13.84 -10.51 0.08
CA ALA A 141 14.07 -11.40 -1.05
C ALA A 141 14.49 -12.83 -0.64
N PRO A 142 15.43 -13.05 0.31
CA PRO A 142 15.77 -14.40 0.76
C PRO A 142 14.61 -15.15 1.43
N MET A 143 13.78 -14.44 2.20
CA MET A 143 12.61 -15.05 2.84
C MET A 143 11.54 -15.41 1.80
N LEU A 144 11.27 -14.52 0.85
CA LEU A 144 10.35 -14.78 -0.25
C LEU A 144 10.76 -16.00 -1.07
N ARG A 145 12.06 -16.12 -1.40
CA ARG A 145 12.64 -17.31 -2.04
C ARG A 145 12.39 -18.59 -1.25
N THR A 146 12.65 -18.55 0.06
CA THR A 146 12.43 -19.70 0.95
C THR A 146 10.97 -20.17 0.95
N HIS A 147 10.02 -19.23 0.81
CA HIS A 147 8.60 -19.53 0.74
C HIS A 147 8.09 -19.84 -0.68
N GLY A 148 8.91 -19.65 -1.73
CA GLY A 148 8.48 -19.75 -3.12
C GLY A 148 7.43 -18.70 -3.51
N PHE A 149 7.48 -17.53 -2.89
CA PHE A 149 6.48 -16.48 -3.09
C PHE A 149 6.94 -15.44 -4.11
N ALA A 150 6.06 -15.12 -5.06
CA ALA A 150 6.28 -14.03 -6.00
C ALA A 150 6.19 -12.65 -5.33
N ALA A 151 6.87 -11.65 -5.91
CA ALA A 151 6.86 -10.27 -5.44
C ALA A 151 7.17 -9.27 -6.56
N THR A 152 6.70 -8.03 -6.40
CA THR A 152 7.05 -6.91 -7.28
C THR A 152 7.72 -5.80 -6.48
N PHE A 153 8.89 -5.35 -6.92
CA PHE A 153 9.68 -4.29 -6.30
C PHE A 153 9.59 -3.01 -7.14
N PHE A 154 9.34 -1.89 -6.49
CA PHE A 154 9.12 -0.60 -7.13
C PHE A 154 10.18 0.45 -6.74
N PRO A 155 11.38 0.43 -7.35
CA PRO A 155 12.37 1.48 -7.12
C PRO A 155 11.98 2.80 -7.78
N SER A 156 12.32 3.92 -7.14
CA SER A 156 12.29 5.25 -7.75
C SER A 156 13.67 5.61 -8.30
N LEU A 157 13.75 6.11 -9.54
CA LEU A 157 15.03 6.23 -10.26
C LEU A 157 16.11 7.02 -9.53
N ASP A 158 15.78 8.21 -9.03
CA ASP A 158 16.77 9.10 -8.39
C ASP A 158 17.33 8.50 -7.10
N PHE A 159 16.59 7.59 -6.47
CA PHE A 159 17.01 6.94 -5.24
C PHE A 159 17.83 5.69 -5.49
N ILE A 160 17.91 5.18 -6.72
CA ILE A 160 18.78 4.03 -7.02
C ILE A 160 20.23 4.45 -6.79
N GLU A 161 20.93 3.71 -5.92
CA GLU A 161 22.32 4.00 -5.63
C GLU A 161 23.20 3.66 -6.85
N PRO A 162 24.19 4.49 -7.22
CA PRO A 162 25.14 4.15 -8.25
C PRO A 162 25.98 2.94 -7.83
N GLY A 163 26.33 2.10 -8.79
CA GLY A 163 27.19 0.94 -8.60
C GLY A 163 26.75 -0.25 -9.43
N GLU A 164 27.73 -1.02 -9.88
CA GLU A 164 27.54 -2.17 -10.76
C GLU A 164 27.74 -3.51 -10.03
N THR A 165 27.97 -3.47 -8.71
CA THR A 165 28.18 -4.65 -7.87
C THR A 165 27.10 -4.79 -6.82
N VAL A 166 26.69 -6.05 -6.59
CA VAL A 166 25.75 -6.40 -5.53
C VAL A 166 26.41 -6.32 -4.17
N ARG A 167 25.82 -5.59 -3.24
CA ARG A 167 26.24 -5.58 -1.85
C ARG A 167 25.69 -6.80 -1.13
N ARG A 168 26.61 -7.60 -0.60
CA ARG A 168 26.28 -8.80 0.18
C ARG A 168 26.46 -8.61 1.67
N ASP A 169 27.15 -7.57 2.14
CA ASP A 169 27.45 -7.34 3.55
C ASP A 169 27.45 -5.86 3.90
N GLY A 170 27.53 -5.56 5.20
CA GLY A 170 27.52 -4.20 5.74
C GLY A 170 26.14 -3.69 6.13
N PRO A 171 26.01 -2.37 6.37
CA PRO A 171 24.74 -1.73 6.69
C PRO A 171 23.71 -1.94 5.57
N SER A 172 22.44 -2.12 5.96
CA SER A 172 21.31 -2.27 5.04
C SER A 172 20.57 -0.96 4.77
N ASP A 173 21.11 0.15 5.24
CA ASP A 173 20.48 1.47 5.09
C ASP A 173 20.70 2.03 3.69
N GLY A 174 19.70 2.76 3.18
CA GLY A 174 19.70 3.32 1.85
C GLY A 174 18.94 2.47 0.84
N TYR A 175 19.34 2.58 -0.43
CA TYR A 175 18.57 2.12 -1.57
C TYR A 175 19.37 1.13 -2.42
N MET A 176 18.66 0.27 -3.13
CA MET A 176 19.27 -0.69 -4.04
C MET A 176 20.01 -0.01 -5.19
N ARG A 177 21.03 -0.71 -5.69
CA ARG A 177 21.74 -0.44 -6.94
C ARG A 177 21.04 -1.16 -8.09
N TRP A 178 21.36 -0.74 -9.31
CA TRP A 178 20.93 -1.46 -10.51
C TRP A 178 21.36 -2.94 -10.51
N ALA A 179 22.54 -3.27 -9.98
CA ALA A 179 22.99 -4.66 -9.87
C ALA A 179 22.10 -5.52 -8.94
N GLU A 180 21.63 -4.96 -7.83
CA GLU A 180 20.71 -5.62 -6.89
C GLU A 180 19.31 -5.77 -7.50
N LEU A 181 18.84 -4.75 -8.23
CA LEU A 181 17.59 -4.80 -8.98
C LEU A 181 17.64 -5.82 -10.13
N ALA A 182 18.77 -5.94 -10.83
CA ALA A 182 18.96 -6.93 -11.87
C ALA A 182 18.93 -8.37 -11.33
N GLU A 183 19.49 -8.60 -10.14
CA GLU A 183 19.37 -9.90 -9.45
C GLU A 183 17.92 -10.21 -9.08
N LEU A 184 17.15 -9.21 -8.62
CA LEU A 184 15.73 -9.39 -8.35
C LEU A 184 14.94 -9.68 -9.64
N GLU A 185 15.18 -8.98 -10.74
CA GLU A 185 14.48 -9.22 -12.01
C GLU A 185 14.82 -10.59 -12.63
N ALA A 186 16.03 -11.09 -12.39
CA ALA A 186 16.45 -12.41 -12.85
C ALA A 186 15.86 -13.58 -12.04
N GLU A 187 15.39 -13.32 -10.82
CA GLU A 187 14.82 -14.34 -9.94
C GLU A 187 13.41 -14.74 -10.41
N PRO A 188 13.14 -16.04 -10.65
CA PRO A 188 11.81 -16.50 -11.04
C PRO A 188 10.74 -16.11 -10.02
N GLY A 189 9.71 -15.38 -10.49
CA GLY A 189 8.59 -14.93 -9.66
C GLY A 189 8.80 -13.55 -9.03
N PHE A 190 9.98 -12.95 -9.16
CA PHE A 190 10.18 -11.54 -8.84
C PHE A 190 10.04 -10.67 -10.09
N GLU A 191 9.62 -9.44 -9.86
CA GLU A 191 9.42 -8.42 -10.89
C GLU A 191 9.93 -7.09 -10.36
N VAL A 192 10.56 -6.30 -11.22
CA VAL A 192 10.99 -4.93 -10.93
C VAL A 192 10.25 -4.00 -11.88
N GLU A 193 9.58 -3.00 -11.31
CA GLU A 193 8.69 -2.07 -12.02
C GLU A 193 8.89 -0.65 -11.46
N PRO A 194 8.64 0.43 -12.20
CA PRO A 194 8.99 1.78 -11.74
C PRO A 194 8.05 2.37 -10.68
N HIS A 195 8.63 3.19 -9.79
CA HIS A 195 7.93 4.05 -8.82
C HIS A 195 8.12 5.55 -9.10
N GLY A 196 8.13 5.92 -10.38
CA GLY A 196 8.46 7.26 -10.84
C GLY A 196 9.95 7.60 -10.72
N VAL A 197 10.32 8.80 -11.18
CA VAL A 197 11.70 9.30 -11.05
C VAL A 197 12.05 9.56 -9.58
N GLY A 198 11.09 10.07 -8.80
CA GLY A 198 11.27 10.26 -7.36
C GLY A 198 9.97 10.58 -6.63
N HIS A 199 10.08 10.78 -5.31
CA HIS A 199 8.98 11.18 -4.40
C HIS A 199 8.81 12.70 -4.32
N ALA A 200 9.01 13.39 -5.44
CA ALA A 200 8.95 14.85 -5.46
C ALA A 200 7.53 15.36 -5.16
N ARG A 201 7.46 16.45 -4.40
CA ARG A 201 6.24 17.22 -4.19
C ARG A 201 6.38 18.57 -4.88
N VAL A 202 5.25 19.15 -5.26
CA VAL A 202 5.16 20.49 -5.83
C VAL A 202 4.31 21.37 -4.92
N PRO A 203 4.62 22.67 -4.77
CA PRO A 203 3.68 23.62 -4.17
C PRO A 203 2.34 23.55 -4.92
N VAL A 204 1.22 23.67 -4.22
CA VAL A 204 -0.14 23.64 -4.82
C VAL A 204 -0.92 24.92 -4.60
N SER A 205 -0.41 25.83 -3.78
CA SER A 205 -0.94 27.17 -3.57
C SER A 205 0.15 28.12 -3.05
N ALA A 206 -0.20 29.41 -2.89
CA ALA A 206 0.65 30.40 -2.24
C ALA A 206 0.71 30.26 -0.70
N ALA A 207 -0.02 29.30 -0.11
CA ALA A 207 -0.09 29.15 1.34
C ALA A 207 1.22 28.56 1.90
N THR A 208 1.65 29.09 3.03
CA THR A 208 2.80 28.59 3.79
C THR A 208 2.30 27.84 5.03
N LEU A 209 2.78 26.61 5.23
CA LEU A 209 2.41 25.75 6.35
C LEU A 209 3.31 25.93 7.58
N GLY A 210 4.49 26.53 7.39
CA GLY A 210 5.48 26.74 8.45
C GLY A 210 6.83 27.14 7.87
N MET A 211 7.86 27.11 8.70
CA MET A 211 9.24 27.43 8.31
C MET A 211 10.12 26.20 8.46
N LEU A 212 11.05 26.02 7.54
CA LEU A 212 12.03 24.95 7.60
C LEU A 212 13.02 25.23 8.75
N ASP A 213 13.22 24.26 9.63
CA ASP A 213 14.15 24.38 10.76
C ASP A 213 15.02 23.11 10.91
N ALA A 214 15.94 23.13 11.88
CA ALA A 214 16.87 22.04 12.12
C ALA A 214 16.16 20.72 12.51
N ASP A 215 14.98 20.79 13.10
CA ASP A 215 14.24 19.64 13.63
C ASP A 215 13.31 19.02 12.57
N ASN A 216 12.81 19.83 11.64
CA ASN A 216 11.78 19.43 10.70
C ASN A 216 12.29 19.19 9.27
N TRP A 217 13.51 19.63 8.91
CA TRP A 217 13.95 19.59 7.51
C TRP A 217 14.01 18.18 6.93
N ARG A 218 14.33 17.16 7.73
CA ARG A 218 14.36 15.75 7.27
C ARG A 218 12.97 15.23 6.93
N ARG A 219 11.93 15.65 7.67
CA ARG A 219 10.53 15.33 7.33
C ARG A 219 10.06 16.09 6.10
N ASN A 220 10.72 17.20 5.78
CA ASN A 220 10.50 18.01 4.59
C ASN A 220 11.62 17.83 3.54
N ALA A 221 12.32 16.67 3.54
CA ALA A 221 13.44 16.41 2.62
C ALA A 221 13.05 16.53 1.14
N TRP A 222 11.76 16.35 0.83
CA TRP A 222 11.20 16.62 -0.50
C TRP A 222 11.51 18.02 -1.03
N MET A 223 11.66 19.03 -0.17
CA MET A 223 12.05 20.38 -0.59
C MET A 223 13.48 20.39 -1.15
N GLN A 224 14.40 19.65 -0.52
CA GLN A 224 15.77 19.49 -1.02
C GLN A 224 15.78 18.71 -2.33
N TRP A 225 15.00 17.62 -2.41
CA TRP A 225 14.88 16.79 -3.60
C TRP A 225 14.27 17.54 -4.79
N ALA A 226 13.33 18.44 -4.54
CA ALA A 226 12.69 19.23 -5.60
C ALA A 226 13.64 20.34 -6.11
N ALA A 227 14.51 20.86 -5.24
CA ALA A 227 15.49 21.88 -5.57
C ALA A 227 16.79 21.34 -6.17
N THR A 228 17.06 20.04 -6.01
CA THR A 228 18.31 19.40 -6.47
C THR A 228 17.99 18.35 -7.55
N PRO A 229 18.29 18.65 -8.83
CA PRO A 229 18.21 17.66 -9.89
C PRO A 229 19.21 16.51 -9.69
N GLY A 230 18.87 15.34 -10.21
CA GLY A 230 19.77 14.19 -10.23
C GLY A 230 19.64 13.28 -9.00
N PRO A 231 20.69 12.49 -8.69
CA PRO A 231 20.63 11.42 -7.71
C PRO A 231 20.31 11.91 -6.29
N LYS A 232 19.42 11.19 -5.63
CA LYS A 232 18.90 11.47 -4.28
C LYS A 232 19.22 10.36 -3.29
N HIS A 233 19.82 9.24 -3.70
CA HIS A 233 20.11 8.08 -2.85
C HIS A 233 20.80 8.42 -1.50
N ASP A 234 21.65 9.45 -1.47
CA ASP A 234 22.41 9.85 -0.28
C ASP A 234 21.74 10.92 0.60
N TRP A 235 20.52 11.36 0.29
CA TRP A 235 19.86 12.47 0.97
C TRP A 235 19.82 12.31 2.51
N PHE A 236 19.67 11.07 2.99
CA PHE A 236 19.57 10.77 4.42
C PHE A 236 20.90 10.95 5.16
N ARG A 237 22.03 10.88 4.44
CA ARG A 237 23.40 11.07 4.98
C ARG A 237 23.76 12.55 5.14
N MET A 238 22.98 13.45 4.56
CA MET A 238 23.20 14.90 4.69
C MET A 238 23.08 15.32 6.17
N ALA A 239 24.07 16.05 6.68
CA ALA A 239 24.05 16.57 8.05
C ALA A 239 23.11 17.78 8.21
N ALA A 240 22.94 18.56 7.15
CA ALA A 240 22.12 19.77 7.08
C ALA A 240 21.53 19.94 5.67
N PRO A 241 20.44 20.71 5.50
CA PRO A 241 19.92 21.02 4.17
C PRO A 241 20.90 21.89 3.38
N VAL A 242 21.03 21.62 2.08
CA VAL A 242 22.02 22.28 1.21
C VAL A 242 21.36 23.16 0.14
N ALA A 243 20.25 22.71 -0.44
CA ALA A 243 19.60 23.38 -1.57
C ALA A 243 18.51 24.37 -1.12
N VAL A 244 17.77 24.05 -0.06
CA VAL A 244 16.77 24.95 0.53
C VAL A 244 17.16 25.28 1.96
N ALA A 245 17.52 26.53 2.22
CA ALA A 245 18.06 26.95 3.51
C ALA A 245 17.05 26.85 4.65
N LEU A 246 17.54 26.67 5.87
CA LEU A 246 16.74 26.87 7.08
C LEU A 246 16.16 28.29 7.11
N GLY A 247 14.95 28.44 7.64
CA GLY A 247 14.16 29.67 7.55
C GLY A 247 13.44 29.85 6.21
N SER A 248 13.51 28.90 5.28
CA SER A 248 12.67 28.93 4.08
C SER A 248 11.21 28.57 4.40
N PRO A 249 10.22 29.20 3.76
CA PRO A 249 8.81 28.83 3.93
C PRO A 249 8.55 27.42 3.38
N ILE A 250 7.82 26.61 4.15
CA ILE A 250 7.32 25.30 3.73
C ILE A 250 5.97 25.54 3.04
N PRO A 251 5.86 25.38 1.72
CA PRO A 251 4.61 25.66 1.03
C PRO A 251 3.60 24.50 1.24
N ALA A 252 2.32 24.83 1.13
CA ALA A 252 1.30 23.81 0.93
C ALA A 252 1.64 23.02 -0.35
N SER A 253 1.80 21.70 -0.23
CA SER A 253 2.35 20.87 -1.29
C SER A 253 1.55 19.60 -1.55
N GLY A 254 1.61 19.15 -2.80
CA GLY A 254 0.99 17.95 -3.31
C GLY A 254 1.98 17.08 -4.08
N LEU A 255 1.59 15.85 -4.39
CA LEU A 255 2.46 14.92 -5.13
C LEU A 255 2.62 15.39 -6.56
N ALA A 256 3.87 15.44 -7.04
CA ALA A 256 4.16 15.92 -8.38
C ALA A 256 3.30 15.17 -9.42
N LEU A 257 3.29 13.84 -9.40
CA LEU A 257 2.59 13.04 -10.41
C LEU A 257 1.05 13.00 -10.26
N ALA A 258 0.47 13.77 -9.34
CA ALA A 258 -0.98 13.79 -9.12
C ALA A 258 -1.59 15.20 -9.05
N GLU A 259 -0.78 16.23 -8.78
CA GLU A 259 -1.26 17.59 -8.51
C GLU A 259 -0.66 18.62 -9.48
N ARG A 260 -1.46 19.63 -9.82
CA ARG A 260 -1.02 20.80 -10.58
C ARG A 260 -0.21 21.71 -9.66
N GLY A 261 1.02 22.01 -10.06
CA GLY A 261 1.92 22.88 -9.32
C GLY A 261 1.41 24.33 -9.22
N TRP A 262 1.92 25.06 -8.23
CA TRP A 262 1.78 26.50 -8.09
C TRP A 262 3.16 27.13 -8.21
N ARG A 263 3.34 28.00 -9.20
CA ARG A 263 4.61 28.69 -9.48
C ARG A 263 4.31 30.11 -9.95
N GLU A 264 5.10 31.09 -9.49
CA GLU A 264 5.03 32.49 -9.97
C GLU A 264 3.61 33.09 -9.88
N GLY A 265 2.88 32.81 -8.79
CA GLY A 265 1.54 33.34 -8.58
C GLY A 265 0.44 32.72 -9.45
N ARG A 266 0.75 31.66 -10.21
CA ARG A 266 -0.22 30.95 -11.07
C ARG A 266 -0.20 29.45 -10.83
N ARG A 267 -1.35 28.83 -11.10
CA ARG A 267 -1.48 27.37 -11.13
C ARG A 267 -0.99 26.84 -12.49
N GLU A 268 -0.07 25.88 -12.46
CA GLU A 268 0.47 25.13 -13.61
C GLU A 268 -0.66 24.74 -14.57
N SER A 269 -0.49 24.89 -15.88
CA SER A 269 -1.53 24.54 -16.84
C SER A 269 -1.77 23.02 -16.89
N GLU A 270 -2.87 22.58 -17.48
CA GLU A 270 -3.09 21.13 -17.68
C GLU A 270 -2.05 20.54 -18.66
N ALA A 271 -1.65 21.28 -19.68
CA ALA A 271 -0.61 20.87 -20.62
C ALA A 271 0.74 20.66 -19.93
N ASP A 272 1.12 21.57 -19.02
CA ASP A 272 2.37 21.46 -18.26
C ASP A 272 2.36 20.24 -17.31
N LEU A 273 1.22 19.97 -16.65
CA LEU A 273 1.04 18.76 -15.84
C LEU A 273 1.22 17.49 -16.69
N VAL A 274 0.58 17.45 -17.87
CA VAL A 274 0.68 16.32 -18.80
C VAL A 274 2.12 16.11 -19.22
N HIS A 275 2.81 17.17 -19.66
CA HIS A 275 4.21 17.10 -20.07
C HIS A 275 5.11 16.59 -18.93
N ARG A 276 4.87 17.06 -17.70
CA ARG A 276 5.64 16.64 -16.53
C ARG A 276 5.43 15.18 -16.16
N ILE A 277 4.20 14.67 -16.23
CA ILE A 277 3.91 13.25 -15.97
C ILE A 277 4.47 12.38 -17.10
N GLU A 278 4.28 12.78 -18.36
CA GLU A 278 4.79 12.05 -19.52
C GLU A 278 6.31 11.94 -19.50
N GLY A 279 7.02 13.02 -19.15
CA GLY A 279 8.46 13.03 -18.99
C GLY A 279 8.94 12.05 -17.92
N ASP A 280 8.29 12.02 -16.74
CA ASP A 280 8.64 11.10 -15.64
C ASP A 280 8.46 9.63 -16.03
N LEU A 281 7.28 9.29 -16.57
CA LEU A 281 6.95 7.92 -16.97
C LEU A 281 7.81 7.44 -18.14
N THR A 282 8.15 8.33 -19.09
CA THR A 282 9.05 8.04 -20.21
C THR A 282 10.48 7.81 -19.71
N ALA A 283 10.98 8.64 -18.80
CA ALA A 283 12.29 8.46 -18.19
C ALA A 283 12.40 7.11 -17.49
N CYS A 284 11.35 6.68 -16.77
CA CYS A 284 11.29 5.35 -16.17
C CYS A 284 11.43 4.23 -17.21
N ARG A 285 10.66 4.26 -18.29
CA ARG A 285 10.73 3.23 -19.34
C ARG A 285 12.12 3.18 -19.98
N THR A 286 12.66 4.34 -20.33
CA THR A 286 14.00 4.45 -20.93
C THR A 286 15.08 3.90 -19.99
N ALA A 287 15.04 4.27 -18.71
CA ALA A 287 16.02 3.80 -17.74
C ALA A 287 15.95 2.28 -17.52
N PHE A 288 14.75 1.71 -17.37
CA PHE A 288 14.56 0.27 -17.20
C PHE A 288 15.00 -0.52 -18.43
N GLN A 289 14.64 -0.05 -19.63
CA GLN A 289 15.08 -0.69 -20.87
C GLN A 289 16.60 -0.65 -21.02
N ALA A 290 17.24 0.47 -20.66
CA ALA A 290 18.68 0.62 -20.77
C ALA A 290 19.47 -0.17 -19.70
N ARG A 291 18.95 -0.26 -18.47
CA ARG A 291 19.69 -0.81 -17.32
C ARG A 291 19.36 -2.26 -17.00
N LEU A 292 18.13 -2.69 -17.30
CA LEU A 292 17.64 -4.05 -17.03
C LEU A 292 17.26 -4.82 -18.30
N GLY A 293 17.19 -4.15 -19.46
CA GLY A 293 16.73 -4.79 -20.70
C GLY A 293 15.24 -5.10 -20.73
N VAL A 294 14.48 -4.66 -19.72
CA VAL A 294 13.04 -4.93 -19.60
C VAL A 294 12.22 -3.68 -19.88
N THR A 295 11.06 -3.88 -20.49
CA THR A 295 10.07 -2.84 -20.68
C THR A 295 9.05 -2.90 -19.54
N PRO A 296 8.93 -1.84 -18.71
CA PRO A 296 7.94 -1.80 -17.64
C PRO A 296 6.50 -2.04 -18.12
N GLN A 297 5.74 -2.81 -17.34
CA GLN A 297 4.33 -3.13 -17.60
C GLN A 297 3.40 -2.57 -16.53
N LEU A 298 3.90 -2.25 -15.34
CA LEU A 298 3.12 -1.75 -14.21
C LEU A 298 3.76 -0.48 -13.67
N PHE A 299 2.99 0.60 -13.56
CA PHE A 299 3.48 1.81 -12.89
C PHE A 299 2.95 1.91 -11.46
N CYS A 300 3.84 2.07 -10.48
CA CYS A 300 3.45 2.34 -9.11
C CYS A 300 3.48 3.85 -8.82
N TRP A 301 2.33 4.44 -8.50
CA TRP A 301 2.26 5.86 -8.15
C TRP A 301 2.80 6.13 -6.73
N PRO A 302 3.66 7.14 -6.54
CA PRO A 302 4.05 7.63 -5.21
C PRO A 302 2.85 7.85 -4.28
N GLU A 303 2.97 7.37 -3.04
CA GLU A 303 1.91 7.34 -2.02
C GLU A 303 0.56 6.74 -2.48
N ASN A 304 0.57 5.93 -3.55
CA ASN A 304 -0.62 5.35 -4.18
C ASN A 304 -1.65 6.42 -4.61
N LYS A 305 -1.17 7.60 -5.05
CA LYS A 305 -1.99 8.73 -5.53
C LYS A 305 -1.73 9.01 -7.01
N SER A 306 -2.81 9.08 -7.77
CA SER A 306 -2.79 9.29 -9.22
C SER A 306 -3.91 10.24 -9.63
N CYS A 307 -3.75 10.93 -10.75
CA CYS A 307 -4.82 11.68 -11.41
C CYS A 307 -5.35 10.96 -12.67
N PRO A 308 -6.54 11.35 -13.20
CA PRO A 308 -7.07 10.80 -14.46
C PRO A 308 -6.09 10.93 -15.63
N GLN A 309 -5.46 12.11 -15.77
CA GLN A 309 -4.47 12.39 -16.81
C GLN A 309 -3.29 11.44 -16.72
N GLY A 310 -2.73 11.24 -15.53
CA GLY A 310 -1.59 10.34 -15.34
C GLY A 310 -1.91 8.89 -15.70
N ARG A 311 -3.13 8.41 -15.42
CA ARG A 311 -3.56 7.08 -15.86
C ARG A 311 -3.69 6.98 -17.38
N ALA A 312 -4.22 8.00 -18.04
CA ALA A 312 -4.32 8.04 -19.50
C ALA A 312 -2.93 8.02 -20.15
N ILE A 313 -2.00 8.84 -19.63
CA ILE A 313 -0.61 8.90 -20.09
C ILE A 313 0.08 7.54 -19.89
N ALA A 314 -0.08 6.91 -18.73
CA ALA A 314 0.49 5.59 -18.48
C ALA A 314 0.01 4.55 -19.51
N GLY A 315 -1.30 4.54 -19.83
CA GLY A 315 -1.85 3.69 -20.87
C GLY A 315 -1.27 3.99 -22.26
N ALA A 316 -1.17 5.27 -22.63
CA ALA A 316 -0.61 5.72 -23.91
C ALA A 316 0.88 5.34 -24.08
N LEU A 317 1.64 5.35 -22.98
CA LEU A 317 3.05 4.94 -22.96
C LEU A 317 3.23 3.40 -22.89
N GLY A 318 2.15 2.63 -22.85
CA GLY A 318 2.19 1.17 -22.90
C GLY A 318 2.30 0.46 -21.56
N TYR A 319 2.08 1.14 -20.43
CA TYR A 319 1.85 0.46 -19.15
C TYR A 319 0.52 -0.28 -19.20
N LEU A 320 0.51 -1.55 -18.79
CA LEU A 320 -0.68 -2.40 -18.81
C LEU A 320 -1.62 -2.14 -17.63
N ALA A 321 -1.07 -1.68 -16.50
CA ALA A 321 -1.81 -1.26 -15.33
C ALA A 321 -1.02 -0.23 -14.51
N THR A 322 -1.71 0.42 -13.58
CA THR A 322 -1.10 1.27 -12.56
C THR A 322 -1.70 1.01 -11.19
N THR A 323 -0.99 1.39 -10.12
CA THR A 323 -1.53 1.35 -8.75
C THR A 323 -2.50 2.54 -8.51
N GLY A 324 -2.85 2.86 -7.27
CA GLY A 324 -3.74 4.00 -6.98
C GLY A 324 -5.23 3.68 -6.98
N GLY A 325 -5.60 2.40 -7.06
CA GLY A 325 -6.98 1.93 -6.95
C GLY A 325 -7.52 1.95 -5.51
N THR A 326 -8.86 1.88 -5.38
CA THR A 326 -9.58 1.83 -4.09
C THR A 326 -10.58 0.67 -3.97
N GLY A 327 -10.56 -0.25 -4.94
CA GLY A 327 -11.39 -1.46 -5.03
C GLY A 327 -10.73 -2.69 -4.42
N ARG A 328 -11.21 -3.89 -4.78
CA ARG A 328 -10.70 -5.18 -4.27
C ARG A 328 -9.97 -6.02 -5.32
N ASN A 329 -9.81 -5.53 -6.54
CA ASN A 329 -9.26 -6.27 -7.68
C ASN A 329 -10.12 -7.50 -8.02
N THR A 330 -11.45 -7.32 -8.05
CA THR A 330 -12.37 -8.38 -8.49
C THR A 330 -12.36 -8.50 -10.02
N ALA A 331 -12.92 -9.58 -10.55
CA ALA A 331 -13.07 -9.79 -12.00
C ALA A 331 -13.93 -8.70 -12.68
N GLY A 332 -14.85 -8.08 -11.95
CA GLY A 332 -15.70 -6.98 -12.47
C GLY A 332 -15.10 -5.58 -12.28
N GLU A 333 -13.92 -5.47 -11.70
CA GLU A 333 -13.20 -4.19 -11.59
C GLU A 333 -12.19 -4.04 -12.74
N PRO A 334 -11.87 -2.80 -13.18
CA PRO A 334 -10.87 -2.54 -14.21
C PRO A 334 -9.53 -3.23 -13.92
N ALA A 335 -8.97 -3.90 -14.92
CA ALA A 335 -7.71 -4.64 -14.79
C ALA A 335 -6.50 -3.69 -14.76
N GLU A 336 -6.66 -2.50 -15.36
CA GLU A 336 -5.65 -1.45 -15.51
C GLU A 336 -5.39 -0.70 -14.20
N VAL A 337 -6.21 -0.93 -13.16
CA VAL A 337 -6.10 -0.24 -11.88
C VAL A 337 -5.98 -1.26 -10.74
N LEU A 338 -4.80 -1.30 -10.13
CA LEU A 338 -4.51 -2.16 -8.98
C LEU A 338 -4.78 -1.42 -7.67
N SER A 339 -5.54 -2.07 -6.80
CA SER A 339 -5.93 -1.56 -5.49
C SER A 339 -5.18 -2.29 -4.39
N ARG A 340 -4.42 -1.56 -3.58
CA ARG A 340 -3.48 -2.14 -2.62
C ARG A 340 -3.87 -1.88 -1.18
N ILE A 341 -3.32 -2.63 -0.24
CA ILE A 341 -3.42 -2.36 1.20
C ILE A 341 -2.03 -2.25 1.81
N HIS A 342 -1.81 -1.19 2.57
CA HIS A 342 -0.56 -0.99 3.31
C HIS A 342 -0.46 -2.02 4.44
N VAL A 343 0.71 -2.65 4.54
CA VAL A 343 1.06 -3.53 5.64
C VAL A 343 2.18 -2.86 6.44
N GLY A 344 1.93 -2.67 7.73
CA GLY A 344 2.90 -2.08 8.65
C GLY A 344 3.29 -3.05 9.76
N ASP A 345 3.94 -2.50 10.77
CA ASP A 345 4.28 -3.18 12.02
C ASP A 345 3.44 -2.62 13.17
N ARG A 346 3.40 -3.33 14.30
CA ARG A 346 2.75 -2.92 15.55
C ARG A 346 1.25 -2.64 15.35
N VAL A 347 0.49 -3.61 14.83
CA VAL A 347 -0.95 -3.46 14.51
C VAL A 347 -1.83 -3.09 15.71
N LEU A 348 -1.37 -3.31 16.94
CA LEU A 348 -2.03 -2.89 18.18
C LEU A 348 -1.37 -1.68 18.85
N GLY A 349 -0.38 -1.07 18.20
CA GLY A 349 0.44 0.02 18.74
C GLY A 349 1.73 -0.45 19.43
N PHE A 350 1.89 -1.75 19.65
CA PHE A 350 3.11 -2.39 20.13
C PHE A 350 3.37 -3.68 19.36
N ARG A 351 4.61 -4.18 19.39
CA ARG A 351 5.02 -5.35 18.62
C ARG A 351 4.48 -6.62 19.28
N TRP A 352 3.59 -7.33 18.58
CA TRP A 352 3.08 -8.63 19.03
C TRP A 352 2.79 -9.53 17.82
N LEU A 353 3.70 -10.46 17.54
CA LEU A 353 3.69 -11.26 16.31
C LEU A 353 2.39 -12.06 16.09
N LEU A 354 1.71 -12.53 17.13
CA LEU A 354 0.41 -13.19 16.95
C LEU A 354 -0.66 -12.23 16.42
N ALA A 355 -0.70 -11.00 16.95
CA ALA A 355 -1.60 -9.97 16.47
C ALA A 355 -1.28 -9.54 15.03
N GLU A 356 0.00 -9.42 14.67
CA GLU A 356 0.43 -9.14 13.29
C GLU A 356 -0.12 -10.18 12.30
N GLY A 357 0.07 -11.47 12.63
CA GLY A 357 -0.44 -12.57 11.82
C GLY A 357 -1.97 -12.56 11.70
N LEU A 358 -2.69 -12.32 12.80
CA LEU A 358 -4.15 -12.26 12.79
C LEU A 358 -4.66 -11.07 11.96
N HIS A 359 -4.07 -9.89 12.13
CA HIS A 359 -4.46 -8.69 11.39
C HIS A 359 -4.20 -8.86 9.89
N LEU A 360 -3.07 -9.45 9.50
CA LEU A 360 -2.76 -9.75 8.09
C LEU A 360 -3.81 -10.69 7.50
N ARG A 361 -4.09 -11.82 8.16
CA ARG A 361 -5.12 -12.78 7.73
C ARG A 361 -6.47 -12.11 7.55
N ALA A 362 -6.88 -11.31 8.53
CA ALA A 362 -8.15 -10.60 8.50
C ALA A 362 -8.21 -9.58 7.34
N SER A 363 -7.11 -8.88 7.07
CA SER A 363 -6.99 -7.91 5.98
C SER A 363 -7.05 -8.57 4.60
N VAL A 364 -6.37 -9.70 4.41
CA VAL A 364 -6.45 -10.50 3.18
C VAL A 364 -7.86 -11.03 2.96
N ARG A 365 -8.50 -11.59 3.99
CA ARG A 365 -9.87 -12.13 3.88
C ARG A 365 -10.91 -11.05 3.59
N LEU A 366 -10.71 -9.83 4.09
CA LEU A 366 -11.53 -8.67 3.74
C LEU A 366 -11.43 -8.33 2.25
N MET A 367 -10.21 -8.32 1.70
CA MET A 367 -10.00 -8.11 0.26
C MET A 367 -10.65 -9.23 -0.57
N GLN A 368 -10.60 -10.46 -0.09
CA GLN A 368 -11.26 -11.63 -0.67
C GLN A 368 -12.80 -11.67 -0.44
N GLY A 369 -13.39 -10.58 0.06
CA GLY A 369 -14.84 -10.41 0.11
C GLY A 369 -15.53 -10.95 1.37
N ASN A 370 -14.79 -11.52 2.33
CA ASN A 370 -15.36 -11.95 3.61
C ASN A 370 -15.34 -10.80 4.62
N HIS A 371 -16.48 -10.12 4.76
CA HIS A 371 -16.61 -8.92 5.60
C HIS A 371 -16.71 -9.20 7.10
N TYR A 372 -16.88 -10.46 7.53
CA TYR A 372 -16.89 -10.81 8.96
C TYR A 372 -15.57 -10.47 9.63
N TRP A 373 -14.46 -10.55 8.89
CA TRP A 373 -13.13 -10.18 9.38
C TRP A 373 -13.01 -8.69 9.75
N TYR A 374 -13.96 -7.85 9.34
CA TYR A 374 -13.99 -6.47 9.81
C TYR A 374 -14.28 -6.38 11.30
N LEU A 375 -15.04 -7.33 11.85
CA LEU A 375 -15.32 -7.43 13.28
C LEU A 375 -14.04 -7.73 14.10
N VAL A 376 -12.98 -8.23 13.45
CA VAL A 376 -11.65 -8.41 14.06
C VAL A 376 -10.79 -7.17 13.83
N VAL A 377 -10.74 -6.66 12.59
CA VAL A 377 -9.86 -5.54 12.21
C VAL A 377 -10.28 -4.22 12.87
N ALA A 378 -11.57 -3.96 13.06
CA ALA A 378 -12.04 -2.70 13.63
C ALA A 378 -11.63 -2.52 15.10
N PRO A 379 -11.84 -3.50 16.01
CA PRO A 379 -11.33 -3.42 17.39
C PRO A 379 -9.82 -3.28 17.46
N MET A 380 -9.05 -4.02 16.66
CA MET A 380 -7.59 -3.91 16.63
C MET A 380 -7.12 -2.50 16.26
N ASN A 381 -7.77 -1.89 15.25
CA ASN A 381 -7.47 -0.51 14.87
C ASN A 381 -7.87 0.51 15.96
N ALA A 382 -8.97 0.28 16.66
CA ALA A 382 -9.38 1.11 17.79
C ALA A 382 -8.35 1.03 18.92
N MET A 383 -7.89 -0.18 19.26
CA MET A 383 -6.83 -0.41 20.25
C MET A 383 -5.55 0.33 19.86
N ARG A 384 -5.09 0.20 18.61
CA ARG A 384 -3.90 0.92 18.14
C ARG A 384 -4.00 2.44 18.32
N ARG A 385 -5.16 3.02 17.98
CA ARG A 385 -5.39 4.47 18.15
C ARG A 385 -5.36 4.87 19.62
N LEU A 386 -5.97 4.07 20.49
CA LEU A 386 -5.95 4.29 21.94
C LEU A 386 -4.51 4.24 22.48
N VAL A 387 -3.74 3.21 22.12
CA VAL A 387 -2.34 3.08 22.54
C VAL A 387 -1.51 4.28 22.09
N PHE A 388 -1.67 4.73 20.85
CA PHE A 388 -0.97 5.92 20.35
C PHE A 388 -1.40 7.21 21.06
N ALA A 389 -2.70 7.37 21.34
CA ALA A 389 -3.19 8.53 22.10
C ALA A 389 -2.59 8.56 23.52
N ILE A 390 -2.59 7.42 24.23
CA ILE A 390 -2.01 7.31 25.57
C ILE A 390 -0.52 7.64 25.55
N ARG A 391 0.25 7.08 24.61
CA ARG A 391 1.70 7.35 24.52
C ARG A 391 2.01 8.80 24.21
N SER A 392 1.25 9.41 23.30
CA SER A 392 1.39 10.83 23.00
C SER A 392 1.13 11.68 24.24
N ALA A 393 0.17 11.31 25.08
CA ALA A 393 -0.12 12.01 26.33
C ALA A 393 0.99 11.84 27.38
N LEU A 394 1.72 10.71 27.36
CA LEU A 394 2.83 10.41 28.28
C LEU A 394 4.19 10.95 27.81
N GLY A 395 4.24 11.74 26.73
CA GLY A 395 5.49 12.28 26.19
C GLY A 395 6.45 11.24 25.61
N GLN A 396 6.02 9.98 25.47
CA GLN A 396 6.83 8.92 24.87
C GLN A 396 6.80 9.07 23.35
N THR A 397 7.79 9.81 22.83
CA THR A 397 8.16 9.72 21.42
C THR A 397 8.97 8.44 21.23
N PHE A 398 8.56 7.56 20.30
CA PHE A 398 9.27 6.30 20.03
C PHE A 398 10.78 6.55 19.79
N VAL A 399 11.64 5.80 20.49
CA VAL A 399 12.96 5.41 19.97
C VAL A 399 12.76 4.33 18.92
#